data_AF-A0A433WQL8-F1
#
_entry.id   AF-A0A433WQL8-F1
#
_cell.length_a   1.000
_cell.length_b   1.000
_cell.length_c   1.000
_cell.angle_alpha   90.00
_cell.angle_beta   90.00
_cell.angle_gamma   90.00
#
_symmetry.space_group_name_H-M   'P 1'
#
loop_
_entity.id
_entity.type
_entity.pdbx_description
1 polymer ?
#
loop_
_entity_poly.entity_id
_entity_poly.type
_entity_poly.pdbx_seq_one_letter_code
_entity_poly.pdbx_strand_id
1 'polypeptide(L)'
;MSRVRHAISIAEHWIDSAHESRLDTTIKFSMIVVALLSTFVAAFVHLNLAGQTIVCLFGILVFFVVNRRPGPRATLVLKGLSIIVSLRYLSWRLTETLNFSTWT
;
A
#
# COMPACT_ATOMS: atom_id res chain seq x y z
N MET A 1 -32.06 27.15 33.70
CA MET A 1 -31.79 25.70 33.54
C MET A 1 -31.74 25.22 32.08
N SER A 2 -32.41 25.87 31.12
CA SER A 2 -32.39 25.48 29.68
C SER A 2 -31.02 25.61 28.99
N ARG A 3 -30.26 26.69 29.27
CA ARG A 3 -28.94 26.92 28.66
C ARG A 3 -27.88 25.86 29.00
N VAL A 4 -27.97 25.28 30.19
CA VAL A 4 -27.03 24.24 30.66
C VAL A 4 -27.27 22.92 29.92
N ARG A 5 -28.54 22.57 29.68
CA ARG A 5 -28.90 21.35 28.93
C ARG A 5 -28.43 21.40 27.48
N HIS A 6 -28.46 22.58 26.85
CA HIS A 6 -27.99 22.73 25.48
C HIS A 6 -26.47 22.60 25.36
N ALA A 7 -25.73 23.12 26.34
CA ALA A 7 -24.28 22.95 26.40
C ALA A 7 -23.89 21.47 26.58
N ILE A 8 -24.66 20.72 27.37
CA ILE A 8 -24.43 19.28 27.60
C ILE A 8 -24.71 18.47 26.33
N SER A 9 -25.81 18.74 25.60
CA SER A 9 -26.12 17.96 24.39
C SER A 9 -25.13 18.22 23.26
N ILE A 10 -24.55 19.43 23.17
CA ILE A 10 -23.48 19.74 22.22
C ILE A 10 -22.21 18.97 22.58
N ALA A 11 -21.87 18.87 23.87
CA ALA A 11 -20.72 18.12 24.34
C ALA A 11 -20.87 16.61 24.12
N GLU A 12 -22.06 16.04 24.37
CA GLU A 12 -22.36 14.64 24.06
C GLU A 12 -22.28 14.34 22.56
N HIS A 13 -22.84 15.22 21.72
CA HIS A 13 -22.75 15.04 20.26
C HIS A 13 -21.30 15.12 19.74
N TRP A 14 -20.45 15.95 20.35
CA TRP A 14 -19.01 16.01 20.08
C TRP A 14 -18.28 14.73 20.50
N ILE A 15 -18.71 14.10 21.61
CA ILE A 15 -18.16 12.84 22.09
C ILE A 15 -18.57 11.66 21.18
N ASP A 16 -19.84 11.63 20.74
CA ASP A 16 -20.37 10.55 19.90
C ASP A 16 -19.82 10.63 18.46
N SER A 17 -19.66 11.83 17.92
CA SER A 17 -19.02 12.03 16.60
C SER A 17 -17.52 11.73 16.59
N ALA A 18 -16.85 11.76 17.74
CA ALA A 18 -15.46 11.28 17.85
C ALA A 18 -15.34 9.76 17.65
N HIS A 19 -16.41 8.99 17.92
CA HIS A 19 -16.42 7.55 17.76
C HIS A 19 -16.55 7.09 16.29
N GLU A 20 -17.25 7.86 15.44
CA GLU A 20 -17.33 7.58 13.99
C GLU A 20 -15.98 7.74 13.26
N SER A 21 -15.00 8.45 13.84
CA SER A 21 -13.65 8.63 13.27
C SER A 21 -12.73 7.41 13.43
N ARG A 22 -13.00 6.55 14.43
CA ARG A 22 -12.16 5.37 14.75
C ARG A 22 -12.28 4.29 13.69
N LEU A 23 -13.49 4.00 13.23
CA LEU A 23 -13.74 2.97 12.21
C LEU A 23 -13.08 3.32 10.88
N ASP A 24 -13.18 4.59 10.49
CA ASP A 24 -12.59 5.11 9.26
C ASP A 24 -11.06 5.05 9.30
N THR A 25 -10.48 5.32 10.47
CA THR A 25 -9.03 5.21 10.70
C THR A 25 -8.57 3.76 10.72
N THR A 26 -9.32 2.85 11.35
CA THR A 26 -9.02 1.42 11.37
C THR A 26 -9.13 0.80 9.97
N ILE A 27 -10.12 1.20 9.17
CA ILE A 27 -10.26 0.73 7.78
C ILE A 27 -9.08 1.24 6.94
N LYS A 28 -8.74 2.53 7.02
CA LYS A 28 -7.58 3.09 6.30
C LYS A 28 -6.28 2.41 6.71
N PHE A 29 -6.09 2.17 8.00
CA PHE A 29 -4.92 1.46 8.52
C PHE A 29 -4.86 0.02 8.02
N SER A 30 -5.99 -0.71 8.07
CA SER A 30 -6.11 -2.07 7.53
C SER A 30 -5.75 -2.12 6.05
N MET A 31 -6.26 -1.18 5.25
CA MET A 31 -5.93 -1.09 3.82
C MET A 31 -4.44 -0.86 3.57
N ILE A 32 -3.79 -0.02 4.38
CA ILE A 32 -2.34 0.21 4.29
C ILE A 32 -1.58 -1.07 4.64
N VAL A 33 -1.94 -1.74 5.72
CA VAL A 33 -1.31 -3.01 6.14
C VAL A 33 -1.46 -4.07 5.06
N VAL A 34 -2.65 -4.23 4.49
CA VAL A 34 -2.91 -5.19 3.40
C VAL A 34 -2.12 -4.81 2.14
N ALA A 35 -2.02 -3.53 1.80
CA ALA A 35 -1.23 -3.07 0.66
C ALA A 35 0.27 -3.34 0.86
N LEU A 36 0.80 -3.11 2.07
CA LEU A 36 2.18 -3.41 2.43
C LEU A 36 2.46 -4.91 2.42
N LEU A 37 1.55 -5.73 2.98
CA LEU A 37 1.68 -7.18 2.97
C LEU A 37 1.63 -7.73 1.54
N SER A 38 0.68 -7.27 0.73
CA SER A 38 0.56 -7.66 -0.68
C SER A 38 1.81 -7.27 -1.47
N THR A 39 2.36 -6.09 -1.20
CA THR A 39 3.63 -5.62 -1.76
C THR A 39 4.79 -6.53 -1.38
N PHE A 40 4.89 -6.89 -0.11
CA PHE A 40 5.94 -7.78 0.39
C PHE A 40 5.87 -9.14 -0.29
N VAL A 41 4.69 -9.76 -0.33
CA VAL A 41 4.49 -11.04 -1.02
C VAL A 41 4.84 -10.92 -2.50
N ALA A 42 4.38 -9.87 -3.19
CA ALA A 42 4.64 -9.66 -4.61
C ALA A 42 6.12 -9.42 -4.94
N ALA A 43 6.89 -8.89 -3.98
CA ALA A 43 8.32 -8.62 -4.14
C ALA A 43 9.20 -9.85 -3.91
N PHE A 44 8.84 -10.73 -2.96
CA PHE A 44 9.66 -11.87 -2.56
C PHE A 44 9.19 -13.23 -3.10
N VAL A 45 8.05 -13.28 -3.80
CA VAL A 45 7.60 -14.52 -4.43
C VAL A 45 8.52 -14.93 -5.59
N HIS A 46 9.04 -16.14 -5.52
CA HIS A 46 9.78 -16.76 -6.61
C HIS A 46 8.79 -17.24 -7.68
N LEU A 47 8.77 -16.56 -8.82
CA LEU A 47 7.92 -16.90 -9.97
C LEU A 47 8.79 -17.46 -11.08
N ASN A 48 8.26 -18.44 -11.83
CA ASN A 48 8.90 -18.84 -13.08
C ASN A 48 8.88 -17.69 -14.10
N LEU A 49 9.58 -17.87 -15.22
CA LEU A 49 9.70 -16.86 -16.27
C LEU A 49 8.35 -16.32 -16.75
N ALA A 50 7.37 -17.19 -17.01
CA ALA A 50 6.04 -16.80 -17.46
C ALA A 50 5.29 -15.97 -16.40
N GLY A 51 5.36 -16.37 -15.14
CA GLY A 51 4.78 -15.62 -14.02
C GLY A 51 5.41 -14.23 -13.85
N GLN A 52 6.73 -14.13 -14.06
CA GLN A 52 7.44 -12.86 -14.03
C GLN A 52 7.02 -11.94 -15.18
N THR A 53 6.81 -12.47 -16.39
CA THR A 53 6.32 -11.70 -17.53
C THR A 53 4.93 -11.13 -17.27
N ILE A 54 4.01 -11.92 -16.72
CA ILE A 54 2.64 -11.48 -16.41
C ILE A 54 2.65 -10.31 -15.43
N VAL A 55 3.43 -10.41 -14.34
CA VAL A 55 3.51 -9.32 -13.36
C VAL A 55 4.13 -8.07 -13.97
N CYS A 56 5.13 -8.21 -14.83
CA CYS A 56 5.74 -7.09 -15.54
C CYS A 56 4.73 -6.36 -16.43
N LEU A 57 4.01 -7.11 -17.28
CA LEU A 57 2.99 -6.55 -18.17
C LEU A 57 1.85 -5.89 -17.39
N PHE A 58 1.40 -6.52 -16.31
CA PHE A 58 0.38 -5.95 -15.44
C PHE A 58 0.87 -4.65 -14.78
N GLY A 59 2.10 -4.62 -14.27
CA GLY A 59 2.71 -3.42 -13.69
C GLY A 59 2.81 -2.26 -14.69
N ILE A 60 3.20 -2.55 -15.93
CA ILE A 60 3.23 -1.57 -17.04
C ILE A 60 1.81 -1.04 -17.33
N LEU A 61 0.81 -1.93 -17.38
CA LEU A 61 -0.57 -1.53 -17.61
C LEU A 61 -1.08 -0.60 -16.50
N VAL A 62 -0.83 -0.96 -15.23
CA VAL A 62 -1.19 -0.12 -14.07
C VAL A 62 -0.49 1.23 -14.16
N PHE A 63 0.81 1.26 -14.49
CA PHE A 63 1.55 2.50 -14.70
C PHE A 63 0.84 3.39 -15.73
N PHE A 64 0.50 2.87 -16.91
CA PHE A 64 -0.18 3.65 -17.94
C PHE A 64 -1.56 4.14 -17.50
N VAL A 65 -2.36 3.28 -16.86
CA VAL A 65 -3.71 3.64 -16.39
C VAL A 65 -3.65 4.75 -15.36
N VAL A 66 -2.74 4.65 -14.38
CA VAL A 66 -2.58 5.67 -13.32
C VAL A 66 -1.98 6.96 -13.89
N ASN A 67 -1.00 6.85 -14.80
CA ASN A 67 -0.35 8.00 -15.42
C ASN A 67 -1.29 8.82 -16.33
N ARG A 68 -2.44 8.29 -16.74
CA ARG A 68 -3.44 9.05 -17.52
C ARG A 68 -4.11 10.19 -16.75
N ARG A 69 -4.08 10.19 -15.41
CA ARG A 69 -4.68 11.26 -14.60
C ARG A 69 -3.64 11.86 -13.66
N PRO A 70 -2.83 12.83 -14.15
CA PRO A 70 -1.81 13.46 -13.33
C PRO A 70 -2.47 14.19 -12.15
N GLY A 71 -2.02 13.85 -10.95
CA GLY A 71 -2.51 14.44 -9.71
C GLY A 71 -1.68 13.94 -8.52
N PRO A 72 -1.75 14.61 -7.35
CA PRO A 72 -0.89 14.30 -6.21
C PRO A 72 -0.98 12.83 -5.75
N ARG A 73 -2.20 12.26 -5.78
CA ARG A 73 -2.46 10.86 -5.44
C ARG A 73 -1.88 9.89 -6.47
N ALA A 74 -2.01 10.20 -7.76
CA ALA A 74 -1.46 9.37 -8.84
C ALA A 74 0.08 9.33 -8.75
N THR A 75 0.72 10.46 -8.48
CA THR A 75 2.17 10.53 -8.26
C THR A 75 2.62 9.65 -7.09
N LEU A 76 1.86 9.64 -5.98
CA LEU A 76 2.17 8.80 -4.82
C LEU A 76 2.04 7.30 -5.14
N VAL A 77 1.00 6.91 -5.89
CA VAL A 77 0.82 5.53 -6.36
C VAL A 77 1.96 5.12 -7.30
N LEU A 78 2.35 5.98 -8.24
CA LEU A 78 3.46 5.70 -9.17
C LEU A 78 4.81 5.58 -8.45
N LYS A 79 5.06 6.41 -7.42
CA LYS A 79 6.23 6.26 -6.55
C LYS A 79 6.21 4.93 -5.82
N GLY A 80 5.07 4.55 -5.26
CA GLY A 80 4.87 3.24 -4.63
C GLY A 80 5.18 2.10 -5.61
N LEU A 81 4.58 2.13 -6.80
CA LEU A 81 4.81 1.14 -7.86
C LEU A 81 6.29 1.02 -8.23
N SER A 82 7.01 2.15 -8.34
CA SER A 82 8.46 2.17 -8.60
C SER A 82 9.26 1.47 -7.49
N ILE A 83 8.90 1.70 -6.22
CA ILE A 83 9.52 1.02 -5.08
C ILE A 83 9.27 -0.49 -5.15
N ILE A 84 8.04 -0.93 -5.45
CA ILE A 84 7.68 -2.36 -5.54
C ILE A 84 8.50 -3.07 -6.61
N VAL A 85 8.57 -2.49 -7.81
CA VAL A 85 9.31 -3.07 -8.94
C VAL A 85 10.80 -3.14 -8.62
N SER A 86 11.35 -2.08 -8.02
CA SER A 86 12.76 -2.03 -7.62
C SER A 86 13.07 -3.06 -6.54
N LEU A 87 12.21 -3.20 -5.54
CA LEU A 87 12.38 -4.18 -4.46
C LEU A 87 12.32 -5.62 -4.97
N ARG A 88 11.39 -5.92 -5.89
CA ARG A 88 11.31 -7.23 -6.55
C ARG A 88 12.58 -7.55 -7.34
N TYR A 89 13.09 -6.58 -8.11
CA TYR A 89 14.34 -6.76 -8.86
C TYR A 89 15.53 -7.01 -7.93
N LEU A 90 15.62 -6.24 -6.84
CA LEU A 90 16.65 -6.43 -5.83
C LEU A 90 16.55 -7.80 -5.16
N SER A 91 15.34 -8.24 -4.79
CA SER A 91 15.09 -9.56 -4.22
C SER A 91 15.59 -10.66 -5.16
N TRP A 92 15.21 -10.62 -6.44
CA TRP A 92 15.69 -11.58 -7.45
C TRP A 92 17.21 -11.61 -7.56
N ARG A 93 17.87 -10.44 -7.60
CA ARG A 93 19.33 -10.38 -7.61
C ARG A 93 19.93 -11.00 -6.35
N LEU A 94 19.37 -10.75 -5.18
CA LEU A 94 19.88 -11.29 -3.92
C LEU A 94 19.66 -12.81 -3.78
N THR A 95 18.59 -13.36 -4.33
CA THR A 95 18.28 -14.78 -4.12
C THR A 95 18.77 -15.68 -5.25
N GLU A 96 18.75 -15.23 -6.51
CA GLU A 96 19.13 -16.08 -7.64
C GLU A 96 20.51 -15.78 -8.22
N THR A 97 21.09 -14.61 -7.97
CA THR A 97 22.36 -14.22 -8.60
C THR A 97 23.55 -14.18 -7.65
N LEU A 98 23.31 -14.47 -6.37
CA LEU A 98 24.37 -14.71 -5.40
C LEU A 98 24.93 -16.12 -5.61
N ASN A 99 26.00 -16.22 -6.40
CA ASN A 99 26.79 -17.43 -6.51
C ASN A 99 27.75 -17.47 -5.32
N PHE A 100 27.41 -18.24 -4.29
CA PHE A 100 28.30 -18.44 -3.14
C PHE A 100 29.39 -19.43 -3.57
N SER A 101 30.51 -18.93 -4.10
CA SER A 101 31.70 -19.74 -4.35
C SER A 101 32.21 -20.29 -3.01
N THR A 102 31.81 -21.50 -2.65
CA THR A 102 32.46 -22.26 -1.59
C THR A 102 33.79 -22.75 -2.16
N TRP A 103 34.88 -22.15 -1.70
CA TRP A 103 36.22 -22.65 -1.97
C TRP A 103 36.37 -24.01 -1.27
N THR A 104 36.15 -25.09 -2.01
CA THR A 104 36.65 -26.44 -1.72
C THR A 104 37.79 -26.73 -2.66
#